data_AF-A0A2N2FB48-F1
#
_entry.id   AF-A0A2N2FB48-F1
#
_cell.length_a   1.000
_cell.length_b   1.000
_cell.length_c   1.000
_cell.angle_alpha   90.00
_cell.angle_beta   90.00
_cell.angle_gamma   90.00
#
_symmetry.space_group_name_H-M   'P 1'
#
loop_
_entity.id
_entity.type
_entity.pdbx_description
1 polymer ?
#
loop_
_entity_poly.entity_id
_entity_poly.type
_entity_poly.pdbx_seq_one_letter_code
_entity_poly.pdbx_strand_id
1 'polypeptide(L)'
;MFNHLKDHFRHQGGVIYWGWPVVGVEKSGRKIEAVIAESQGRPNSLNAKAFILATGSFVGGGLHANRDNIVENVFHLPVFLPGKRETWFDHDYFSLNHGIGQAGVVVNSDFRPTDCPWDNVFVCGAILAHTETLKNGCGHGFALATGQAAAKSCLEHIR
;
A
#
# COMPACT_ATOMS: atom_id res chain seq x y z
N MET A 1 4.70 19.87 4.63
CA MET A 1 3.49 19.04 4.38
C MET A 1 3.31 17.93 5.43
N PHE A 2 4.25 16.99 5.57
CA PHE A 2 4.13 15.85 6.50
C PHE A 2 3.73 16.25 7.94
N ASN A 3 4.43 17.20 8.57
CA ASN A 3 4.12 17.63 9.94
C ASN A 3 2.67 18.14 10.08
N HIS A 4 2.20 18.96 9.15
CA HIS A 4 0.82 19.46 9.18
C HIS A 4 -0.22 18.35 9.06
N LEU A 5 -0.02 17.38 8.16
CA LEU A 5 -0.95 16.25 8.01
C LEU A 5 -0.94 15.35 9.24
N LYS A 6 0.25 15.04 9.76
CA LYS A 6 0.44 14.25 10.98
C LYS A 6 -0.24 14.92 12.18
N ASP A 7 -0.03 16.22 12.35
CA ASP A 7 -0.61 16.97 13.46
C ASP A 7 -2.12 17.06 13.30
N HIS A 8 -2.63 17.35 12.10
CA HIS A 8 -4.07 17.37 11.82
C HIS A 8 -4.72 16.01 12.11
N PHE A 9 -4.14 14.90 11.65
CA PHE A 9 -4.64 13.54 11.91
C PHE A 9 -4.75 13.26 13.41
N ARG A 10 -3.74 13.64 14.20
CA ARG A 10 -3.77 13.50 15.67
C ARG A 10 -4.85 14.37 16.32
N HIS A 11 -5.01 15.61 15.87
CA HIS A 11 -6.07 16.50 16.39
C HIS A 11 -7.48 15.97 16.08
N GLN A 12 -7.66 15.20 15.00
CA GLN A 12 -8.91 14.51 14.66
C GLN A 12 -9.10 13.18 15.42
N GLY A 13 -8.23 12.86 16.40
CA GLY A 13 -8.31 11.63 17.20
C GLY A 13 -7.57 10.43 16.61
N GLY A 14 -6.84 10.62 15.52
CA GLY A 14 -6.00 9.58 14.92
C GLY A 14 -4.82 9.20 15.81
N VAL A 15 -4.53 7.89 15.89
CA VAL A 15 -3.40 7.34 16.65
C VAL A 15 -2.30 6.91 15.68
N ILE A 16 -1.04 7.23 16.00
CA ILE A 16 0.12 6.83 15.19
C ILE A 16 1.04 5.95 16.04
N TYR A 17 1.29 4.73 15.57
CA TYR A 17 2.24 3.79 16.15
C TYR A 17 3.58 3.89 15.42
N TRP A 18 4.58 4.50 16.06
CA TRP A 18 5.90 4.71 15.46
C TRP A 18 6.81 3.50 15.68
N GLY A 19 7.47 3.04 14.61
CA GLY A 19 8.41 1.92 14.68
C GLY A 19 7.74 0.57 14.93
N TRP A 20 6.48 0.42 14.51
CA TRP A 20 5.69 -0.80 14.66
C TRP A 20 5.40 -1.39 13.27
N PRO A 21 6.38 -2.06 12.64
CA PRO A 21 6.15 -2.68 11.34
C PRO A 21 5.08 -3.76 11.46
N VAL A 22 4.23 -3.87 10.43
CA VAL A 22 3.27 -4.97 10.33
C VAL A 22 4.00 -6.21 9.83
N VAL A 23 3.91 -7.30 10.59
CA VAL A 23 4.62 -8.56 10.32
C VAL A 23 3.68 -9.73 10.03
N GLY A 24 2.37 -9.51 10.16
CA GLY A 24 1.38 -10.52 9.86
C GLY A 24 -0.03 -9.97 9.98
N VAL A 25 -1.01 -10.83 9.68
CA VAL A 25 -2.43 -10.50 9.77
C VAL A 25 -3.22 -11.70 10.28
N GLU A 26 -4.26 -11.45 11.06
CA GLU A 26 -5.24 -12.44 11.48
C GLU A 26 -6.43 -12.41 10.53
N LYS A 27 -6.92 -13.59 10.13
CA LYS A 27 -7.87 -13.76 9.02
C LYS A 27 -9.03 -14.65 9.45
N SER A 28 -10.25 -14.30 9.05
CA SER A 28 -11.44 -15.13 9.22
C SER A 28 -12.27 -15.12 7.94
N GLY A 29 -12.34 -16.26 7.25
CA GLY A 29 -12.98 -16.35 5.94
C GLY A 29 -12.35 -15.37 4.94
N ARG A 30 -13.17 -14.44 4.42
CA ARG A 30 -12.75 -13.37 3.49
C ARG A 30 -12.45 -12.03 4.17
N LYS A 31 -12.26 -12.00 5.49
CA LYS A 31 -11.97 -10.77 6.23
C LYS A 31 -10.62 -10.82 6.92
N ILE A 32 -9.94 -9.68 6.93
CA ILE A 32 -8.86 -9.41 7.87
C ILE A 32 -9.49 -8.95 9.19
N GLU A 33 -9.15 -9.60 10.29
CA GLU A 33 -9.65 -9.26 11.63
C GLU A 33 -8.68 -8.35 12.38
N ALA A 34 -7.37 -8.52 12.13
CA ALA A 34 -6.32 -7.72 12.74
C ALA A 34 -5.05 -7.69 11.89
N VAL A 35 -4.22 -6.67 12.12
CA VAL A 35 -2.80 -6.70 11.75
C VAL A 35 -1.96 -6.99 12.99
N ILE A 36 -0.92 -7.80 12.83
CA ILE A 36 0.06 -8.10 13.86
C ILE A 36 1.23 -7.14 13.65
N ALA A 37 1.44 -6.23 14.60
CA ALA A 37 2.53 -5.27 14.57
C ALA A 37 3.60 -5.62 15.60
N GLU A 38 4.87 -5.52 15.22
CA GLU A 38 5.96 -5.61 16.19
C GLU A 38 5.90 -4.46 17.18
N SER A 39 6.21 -4.75 18.45
CA SER A 39 6.33 -3.74 19.49
C SER A 39 7.39 -4.15 20.50
N GLN A 40 7.79 -3.23 21.38
CA GLN A 40 8.71 -3.58 22.47
C GLN A 40 8.06 -4.61 23.41
N GLY A 41 8.63 -5.81 23.46
CA GLY A 41 8.21 -6.91 24.32
C GLY A 41 7.51 -8.03 23.55
N ARG A 42 6.29 -7.81 23.08
CA ARG A 42 5.53 -8.80 22.31
C ARG A 42 4.81 -8.18 21.11
N PRO A 43 4.58 -8.92 20.01
CA PRO A 43 3.73 -8.46 18.92
C PRO A 43 2.34 -8.11 19.44
N ASN A 44 1.77 -7.02 18.93
CA ASN A 44 0.41 -6.59 19.25
C ASN A 44 -0.52 -6.84 18.08
N SER A 45 -1.68 -7.41 18.36
CA SER A 45 -2.77 -7.56 17.41
C SER A 45 -3.62 -6.29 17.44
N LEU A 46 -3.75 -5.62 16.30
CA LEU A 46 -4.52 -4.39 16.14
C LEU A 46 -5.75 -4.69 15.29
N ASN A 47 -6.92 -4.78 15.94
CA ASN A 47 -8.19 -5.08 15.28
C ASN A 47 -8.79 -3.85 14.59
N ALA A 48 -9.42 -4.07 13.44
CA ALA A 48 -10.17 -3.03 12.74
C ALA A 48 -11.29 -3.63 11.89
N LYS A 49 -12.32 -2.84 11.59
CA LYS A 49 -13.39 -3.23 10.65
C LYS A 49 -12.89 -3.29 9.20
N ALA A 50 -11.94 -2.42 8.85
CA ALA A 50 -11.36 -2.30 7.52
C ALA A 50 -9.93 -1.78 7.60
N PHE A 51 -9.14 -2.04 6.55
CA PHE A 51 -7.73 -1.70 6.46
C PHE A 51 -7.45 -0.94 5.16
N ILE A 52 -6.57 0.05 5.22
CA ILE A 52 -6.06 0.77 4.04
C ILE A 52 -4.54 0.51 3.95
N LEU A 53 -4.11 -0.12 2.86
CA LEU A 53 -2.70 -0.36 2.54
C LEU A 53 -2.13 0.89 1.86
N ALA A 54 -1.26 1.60 2.58
CA ALA A 54 -0.57 2.81 2.11
C ALA A 54 0.95 2.74 2.38
N THR A 55 1.53 1.54 2.26
CA THR A 55 2.93 1.21 2.61
C THR A 55 3.96 1.72 1.60
N GLY A 56 3.52 2.35 0.51
CA GLY A 56 4.38 2.76 -0.60
C GLY A 56 4.93 1.58 -1.39
N SER A 57 5.66 1.87 -2.46
CA SER A 57 6.26 0.84 -3.32
C SER A 57 7.55 0.27 -2.68
N PHE A 58 8.62 0.06 -3.45
CA PHE A 58 9.86 -0.57 -2.98
C PHE A 58 10.57 0.17 -1.84
N VAL A 59 10.75 1.49 -1.96
CA VAL A 59 11.45 2.30 -0.94
C VAL A 59 10.67 2.37 0.37
N GLY A 60 9.33 2.38 0.29
CA GLY A 60 8.45 2.36 1.47
C GLY A 60 8.35 0.98 2.13
N GLY A 61 8.85 -0.07 1.47
CA GLY A 61 8.79 -1.44 1.97
C GLY A 61 7.43 -2.12 1.80
N GLY A 62 6.49 -1.54 1.05
CA GLY A 62 5.23 -2.21 0.71
C GLY A 62 5.40 -3.31 -0.32
N LEU A 63 6.35 -3.13 -1.26
CA LEU A 63 6.73 -4.14 -2.24
C LEU A 63 8.16 -4.63 -2.00
N HIS A 64 8.37 -5.94 -2.17
CA HIS A 64 9.69 -6.55 -2.19
C HIS A 64 9.93 -7.28 -3.51
N ALA A 65 10.99 -6.89 -4.22
CA ALA A 65 11.42 -7.57 -5.43
C ALA A 65 12.42 -8.68 -5.08
N ASN A 66 12.07 -9.92 -5.40
CA ASN A 66 13.00 -11.04 -5.36
C ASN A 66 13.57 -11.31 -6.77
N ARG A 67 14.24 -12.46 -6.96
CA ARG A 67 14.87 -12.78 -8.25
C ARG A 67 13.84 -12.92 -9.37
N ASP A 68 12.66 -13.48 -9.09
CA ASP A 68 11.72 -13.89 -10.14
C ASP A 68 10.34 -13.23 -10.03
N ASN A 69 10.08 -12.51 -8.93
CA ASN A 69 8.76 -11.97 -8.61
C ASN A 69 8.84 -10.71 -7.74
N ILE A 70 7.73 -9.97 -7.67
CA ILE A 70 7.51 -8.87 -6.71
C ILE A 70 6.35 -9.27 -5.82
N VAL A 71 6.53 -9.11 -4.51
CA VAL A 71 5.52 -9.48 -3.50
C VAL A 71 5.08 -8.26 -2.71
N GLU A 72 3.80 -8.23 -2.34
CA GLU A 72 3.24 -7.29 -1.37
C GLU A 72 3.41 -7.87 0.05
N ASN A 73 3.94 -7.05 0.96
CA ASN A 73 4.52 -7.53 2.21
C ASN A 73 3.53 -7.70 3.39
N VAL A 74 2.31 -7.14 3.31
CA VAL A 74 1.37 -7.10 4.44
C VAL A 74 0.21 -8.08 4.26
N PHE A 75 -0.55 -7.95 3.17
CA PHE A 75 -1.76 -8.75 2.93
C PHE A 75 -1.54 -9.84 1.87
N HIS A 76 -0.36 -9.87 1.25
CA HIS A 76 0.00 -10.73 0.12
C HIS A 76 -0.97 -10.56 -1.06
N LEU A 77 -1.26 -9.30 -1.39
CA LEU A 77 -2.12 -8.96 -2.52
C LEU A 77 -1.48 -9.35 -3.86
N PRO A 78 -2.27 -9.66 -4.89
CA PRO A 78 -1.77 -9.82 -6.25
C PRO A 78 -1.04 -8.54 -6.71
N VAL A 79 0.18 -8.72 -7.22
CA VAL A 79 1.01 -7.63 -7.75
C VAL A 79 1.05 -7.74 -9.27
N PHE A 80 0.68 -6.67 -9.95
CA PHE A 80 0.92 -6.52 -11.38
C PHE A 80 2.42 -6.37 -11.65
N LEU A 81 2.91 -7.13 -12.63
CA LEU A 81 4.27 -7.04 -13.13
C LEU A 81 4.25 -6.43 -14.54
N PRO A 82 5.14 -5.49 -14.85
CA PRO A 82 5.21 -4.84 -16.17
C PRO A 82 5.68 -5.80 -17.29
N GLY A 83 6.13 -7.00 -16.93
CA GLY A 83 6.67 -8.00 -17.85
C GLY A 83 7.64 -8.94 -17.14
N LYS A 84 8.42 -9.67 -17.93
CA LYS A 84 9.52 -10.51 -17.43
C LYS A 84 10.62 -9.65 -16.82
N ARG A 85 11.51 -10.25 -16.02
CA ARG A 85 12.57 -9.52 -15.32
C ARG A 85 13.44 -8.69 -16.25
N GLU A 86 13.69 -9.15 -17.46
CA GLU A 86 14.54 -8.47 -18.44
C GLU A 86 13.96 -7.12 -18.89
N THR A 87 12.65 -6.90 -18.70
CA THR A 87 11.96 -5.66 -19.08
C THR A 87 11.79 -4.68 -17.91
N TRP A 88 12.29 -5.02 -16.72
CA TRP A 88 12.10 -4.20 -15.52
C TRP A 88 12.97 -2.95 -15.51
N PHE A 89 14.17 -3.04 -16.08
CA PHE A 89 15.13 -1.95 -16.11
C PHE A 89 15.56 -1.67 -17.55
N ASP A 90 15.46 -0.41 -17.94
CA ASP A 90 16.11 0.11 -19.14
C ASP A 90 17.65 -0.02 -19.06
N HIS A 91 18.32 -0.01 -20.21
CA HIS A 91 19.78 -0.06 -20.31
C HIS A 91 20.45 1.21 -19.78
N ASP A 92 19.78 2.35 -19.92
CA ASP A 92 20.19 3.59 -19.25
C ASP A 92 19.80 3.52 -17.77
N TYR A 93 20.81 3.48 -16.91
CA TYR A 93 20.65 3.45 -15.47
C TYR A 93 19.87 4.64 -14.90
N PHE A 94 19.90 5.80 -15.57
CA PHE A 94 19.19 7.01 -15.13
C PHE A 94 17.85 7.20 -15.84
N SER A 95 17.38 6.19 -16.59
CA SER A 95 16.10 6.25 -17.29
C SER A 95 14.94 6.43 -16.32
N LEU A 96 14.06 7.38 -16.60
CA LEU A 96 12.80 7.53 -15.86
C LEU A 96 11.75 6.49 -16.28
N ASN A 97 12.07 5.63 -17.25
CA ASN A 97 11.15 4.65 -17.84
C ASN A 97 11.47 3.21 -17.42
N HIS A 98 12.16 2.99 -16.29
CA HIS A 98 12.31 1.64 -15.76
C HIS A 98 10.93 1.03 -15.49
N GLY A 99 10.59 -0.04 -16.24
CA GLY A 99 9.28 -0.69 -16.18
C GLY A 99 8.87 -1.12 -14.77
N ILE A 100 9.84 -1.44 -13.91
CA ILE A 100 9.59 -1.81 -12.50
C ILE A 100 8.78 -0.76 -11.74
N GLY A 101 8.86 0.52 -12.13
CA GLY A 101 8.08 1.60 -11.51
C GLY A 101 6.56 1.43 -11.68
N GLN A 102 6.12 0.66 -12.69
CA GLN A 102 4.71 0.37 -12.94
C GLN A 102 4.20 -0.83 -12.13
N ALA A 103 5.09 -1.59 -11.48
CA ALA A 103 4.68 -2.72 -10.64
C ALA A 103 3.94 -2.23 -9.40
N GLY A 104 2.90 -2.95 -9.02
CA GLY A 104 2.07 -2.57 -7.88
C GLY A 104 0.77 -3.32 -7.81
N VAL A 105 -0.14 -2.85 -6.97
CA VAL A 105 -1.46 -3.45 -6.79
C VAL A 105 -2.46 -2.76 -7.71
N VAL A 106 -3.15 -3.55 -8.53
CA VAL A 106 -4.26 -3.07 -9.37
C VAL A 106 -5.50 -2.95 -8.49
N VAL A 107 -6.23 -1.85 -8.63
CA VAL A 107 -7.46 -1.59 -7.87
C VAL A 107 -8.64 -1.28 -8.79
N ASN A 108 -9.84 -1.58 -8.33
CA ASN A 108 -11.08 -1.15 -8.98
C ASN A 108 -11.42 0.33 -8.62
N SER A 109 -12.58 0.82 -9.08
CA SER A 109 -13.06 2.19 -8.81
C SER A 109 -13.25 2.51 -7.33
N ASP A 110 -13.45 1.49 -6.51
CA ASP A 110 -13.63 1.61 -5.06
C ASP A 110 -12.32 1.53 -4.30
N PHE A 111 -11.17 1.54 -4.99
CA PHE A 111 -9.83 1.39 -4.42
C PHE A 111 -9.64 0.04 -3.69
N ARG A 112 -10.39 -0.98 -4.12
CA ARG A 112 -10.22 -2.36 -3.66
C ARG A 112 -9.30 -3.10 -4.62
N PRO A 113 -8.34 -3.89 -4.10
CA PRO A 113 -7.44 -4.67 -4.94
C PRO A 113 -8.22 -5.69 -5.79
N THR A 114 -7.90 -5.77 -7.08
CA THR A 114 -8.49 -6.76 -7.98
C THR A 114 -7.97 -8.16 -7.64
N ASP A 115 -8.81 -9.19 -7.85
CA ASP A 115 -8.46 -10.59 -7.57
C ASP A 115 -8.01 -10.85 -6.11
N CYS A 116 -8.42 -9.98 -5.19
CA CYS A 116 -8.11 -10.08 -3.77
C CYS A 116 -9.13 -10.97 -3.04
N PRO A 117 -8.66 -11.84 -2.12
CA PRO A 117 -9.55 -12.64 -1.28
C PRO A 117 -10.20 -11.84 -0.12
N TRP A 118 -9.80 -10.59 0.12
CA TRP A 118 -10.21 -9.79 1.28
C TRP A 118 -11.30 -8.77 0.97
N ASP A 119 -12.38 -8.83 1.73
CA ASP A 119 -13.57 -7.97 1.55
C ASP A 119 -13.46 -6.63 2.29
N ASN A 120 -12.40 -6.40 3.06
CA ASN A 120 -12.23 -5.20 3.89
C ASN A 120 -10.85 -4.53 3.77
N VAL A 121 -10.18 -4.71 2.62
CA VAL A 121 -8.90 -4.08 2.29
C VAL A 121 -9.06 -3.08 1.16
N PHE A 122 -8.50 -1.90 1.35
CA PHE A 122 -8.38 -0.83 0.37
C PHE A 122 -6.91 -0.49 0.16
N VAL A 123 -6.55 0.10 -0.99
CA VAL A 123 -5.15 0.36 -1.34
C VAL A 123 -5.00 1.75 -1.94
N CYS A 124 -3.98 2.49 -1.55
CA CYS A 124 -3.73 3.82 -2.09
C CYS A 124 -2.24 4.21 -2.09
N GLY A 125 -1.94 5.35 -2.72
CA GLY A 125 -0.58 5.89 -2.78
C GLY A 125 0.33 5.13 -3.74
N ALA A 126 1.64 5.23 -3.49
CA ALA A 126 2.66 4.80 -4.44
C ALA A 126 2.70 3.28 -4.71
N ILE A 127 1.95 2.46 -3.97
CA ILE A 127 1.88 1.02 -4.20
C ILE A 127 0.95 0.65 -5.37
N LEU A 128 0.15 1.59 -5.88
CA LEU A 128 -0.75 1.34 -7.01
C LEU A 128 0.02 1.03 -8.30
N ALA A 129 -0.46 0.04 -9.04
CA ALA A 129 0.10 -0.37 -10.33
C ALA A 129 -0.11 0.68 -11.43
N HIS A 130 0.65 0.54 -12.51
CA HIS A 130 0.55 1.37 -13.72
C HIS A 130 0.78 2.86 -13.50
N THR A 131 1.50 3.22 -12.43
CA THR A 131 1.82 4.60 -12.13
C THR A 131 3.23 4.96 -12.61
N GLU A 132 3.40 6.17 -13.12
CA GLU A 132 4.70 6.73 -13.52
C GLU A 132 5.00 7.98 -12.69
N THR A 133 4.81 7.90 -11.36
CA THR A 133 4.87 9.07 -10.47
C THR A 133 6.23 9.75 -10.42
N LEU A 134 7.32 8.99 -10.58
CA LEU A 134 8.68 9.52 -10.65
C LEU A 134 8.88 10.37 -11.92
N LYS A 135 8.52 9.80 -13.07
CA LYS A 135 8.57 10.47 -14.39
C LYS A 135 7.71 11.73 -14.44
N ASN A 136 6.53 11.67 -13.84
CA ASN A 136 5.57 12.79 -13.85
C ASN A 136 5.80 13.81 -12.72
N GLY A 137 6.72 13.55 -11.78
CA GLY A 137 6.97 14.43 -10.64
C GLY A 137 5.76 14.65 -9.72
N CYS A 138 4.75 13.78 -9.76
CA CYS A 138 3.45 14.01 -9.15
C CYS A 138 3.16 13.17 -7.88
N GLY A 139 4.16 12.46 -7.36
CA GLY A 139 3.98 11.45 -6.31
C GLY A 139 3.22 11.92 -5.07
N HIS A 140 3.47 13.14 -4.59
CA HIS A 140 2.76 13.70 -3.42
C HIS A 140 1.29 13.98 -3.70
N GLY A 141 0.98 14.61 -4.85
CA GLY A 141 -0.39 14.88 -5.27
C GLY A 141 -1.17 13.59 -5.53
N PHE A 142 -0.52 12.61 -6.15
CA PHE A 142 -1.07 11.28 -6.38
C PHE A 142 -1.41 10.57 -5.07
N ALA A 143 -0.51 10.60 -4.08
CA ALA A 143 -0.76 10.00 -2.76
C ALA A 143 -1.92 10.67 -2.02
N LEU A 144 -2.06 12.00 -2.08
CA LEU A 144 -3.18 12.71 -1.47
C LEU A 144 -4.51 12.37 -2.14
N ALA A 145 -4.58 12.42 -3.47
CA ALA A 145 -5.80 12.15 -4.22
C ALA A 145 -6.30 10.72 -4.01
N THR A 146 -5.39 9.74 -4.13
CA THR A 146 -5.73 8.32 -3.96
C THR A 146 -6.03 7.98 -2.50
N GLY A 147 -5.33 8.60 -1.53
CA GLY A 147 -5.61 8.46 -0.11
C GLY A 147 -7.01 8.94 0.25
N GLN A 148 -7.44 10.10 -0.26
CA GLN A 148 -8.79 10.61 -0.04
C GLN A 148 -9.85 9.70 -0.66
N ALA A 149 -9.63 9.22 -1.88
CA ALA A 149 -10.57 8.35 -2.57
C ALA A 149 -10.75 7.00 -1.86
N ALA A 150 -9.64 6.32 -1.49
CA ALA A 150 -9.69 5.08 -0.73
C ALA A 150 -10.34 5.26 0.65
N ALA A 151 -10.07 6.38 1.34
CA ALA A 151 -10.70 6.68 2.62
C ALA A 151 -12.22 6.84 2.50
N LYS A 152 -12.71 7.45 1.40
CA LYS A 152 -14.15 7.57 1.14
C LYS A 152 -14.81 6.20 0.94
N SER A 153 -14.24 5.35 0.08
CA SER A 153 -14.75 3.98 -0.14
C SER A 153 -14.71 3.14 1.14
N CYS A 154 -13.64 3.28 1.93
CA CYS A 154 -13.51 2.64 3.24
C CYS A 154 -14.61 3.10 4.21
N LEU A 155 -14.87 4.42 4.26
CA LEU A 155 -15.93 4.97 5.10
C LEU A 155 -17.32 4.46 4.69
N GLU A 156 -17.60 4.35 3.40
CA GLU A 156 -18.86 3.78 2.89
C GLU A 156 -19.01 2.29 3.25
N HIS A 157 -17.92 1.54 3.32
CA HIS A 157 -17.95 0.12 3.69
C HIS A 157 -18.18 -0.13 5.18
N ILE A 158 -17.71 0.76 6.07
CA ILE A 158 -17.83 0.59 7.53
C ILE A 158 -19.10 1.20 8.14
N ARG A 159 -19.87 1.94 7.34
CA ARG A 159 -21.19 2.47 7.70
C ARG A 159 -22.24 1.37 7.67
#